data_AF-A0A7X5UBA7-F1
#
_entry.id   AF-A0A7X5UBA7-F1
#
_cell.length_a   1.000
_cell.length_b   1.000
_cell.length_c   1.000
_cell.angle_alpha   90.00
_cell.angle_beta   90.00
_cell.angle_gamma   90.00
#
_symmetry.space_group_name_H-M   'P 1'
#
loop_
_entity.id
_entity.type
_entity.pdbx_description
1 polymer ?
#
loop_
_entity_poly.entity_id
_entity_poly.type
_entity_poly.pdbx_seq_one_letter_code
_entity_poly.pdbx_strand_id
1 'polypeptide(L)'
;MPQQRPNFALDGDDTTGALRKLDNNCVDLDGRIAGALQAAANAQSSADGVGTLLNTVGWGTAQLPAISSIDGVNRSAVYRFIATTPGTLPTNQAYGTVTVLSYSSSDYTQLAQSVTGNEMAFRYYRGAGGGWGPWCRVWHTGNTTVDSNQFIKKAL
;
A
#
# COMPACT_ATOMS: atom_id res chain seq x y z
N MET A 1 -17.85 -50.12 41.86
CA MET A 1 -16.89 -50.78 40.94
C MET A 1 -15.52 -50.15 41.19
N PRO A 2 -14.55 -50.89 41.74
CA PRO A 2 -13.24 -50.32 42.07
C PRO A 2 -12.49 -50.05 40.77
N GLN A 3 -12.11 -48.79 40.54
CA GLN A 3 -11.31 -48.38 39.39
C GLN A 3 -9.90 -48.92 39.59
N GLN A 4 -9.56 -49.96 38.82
CA GLN A 4 -8.23 -50.57 38.81
C GLN A 4 -7.23 -49.52 38.31
N ARG A 5 -6.32 -49.08 39.20
CA ARG A 5 -5.24 -48.18 38.83
C ARG A 5 -4.29 -48.91 37.86
N PRO A 6 -3.71 -48.22 36.86
CA PRO A 6 -2.71 -48.81 35.98
C PRO A 6 -1.57 -49.42 36.82
N ASN A 7 -1.25 -50.69 36.53
CA ASN A 7 -0.19 -51.45 37.16
C ASN A 7 1.17 -50.94 36.65
N PHE A 8 1.89 -50.17 37.45
CA PHE A 8 3.31 -49.86 37.20
C PHE A 8 4.16 -51.02 37.73
N ALA A 9 4.10 -52.17 37.05
CA ALA A 9 4.93 -53.31 37.40
C ALA A 9 6.41 -52.98 37.18
N LEU A 10 7.26 -53.33 38.15
CA LEU A 10 8.73 -53.16 38.12
C LEU A 10 9.45 -54.13 37.16
N ASP A 11 8.69 -54.91 36.39
CA ASP A 11 9.20 -55.91 35.47
C ASP A 11 9.00 -55.44 34.02
N GLY A 12 9.88 -54.54 33.55
CA GLY A 12 10.19 -54.45 32.12
C GLY A 12 9.68 -53.25 31.30
N ASP A 13 9.10 -52.21 31.89
CA ASP A 13 9.22 -50.86 31.30
C ASP A 13 10.19 -50.12 32.23
N ASP A 14 11.47 -50.17 31.88
CA ASP A 14 12.47 -49.43 32.62
C ASP A 14 12.06 -47.95 32.62
N THR A 15 12.50 -47.20 33.63
CA THR A 15 12.26 -45.76 33.68
C THR A 15 12.71 -45.04 32.39
N THR A 16 13.56 -45.68 31.58
CA THR A 16 14.01 -45.17 30.28
C THR A 16 12.91 -45.14 29.21
N GLY A 17 11.96 -46.08 29.22
CA GLY A 17 10.83 -46.10 28.28
C GLY A 17 9.85 -44.95 28.51
N ALA A 18 9.55 -44.65 29.78
CA ALA A 18 8.73 -43.51 30.18
C ALA A 18 9.42 -42.17 29.88
N LEU A 19 10.73 -42.06 30.17
CA LEU A 19 11.52 -40.87 29.86
C LEU A 19 11.60 -40.61 28.35
N ARG A 20 11.82 -41.65 27.52
CA ARG A 20 11.84 -41.52 26.06
C ARG A 20 10.51 -41.02 25.48
N LYS A 21 9.38 -41.49 26.03
CA LYS A 21 8.05 -41.00 25.61
C LYS A 21 7.87 -39.52 25.98
N LEU A 22 8.35 -39.10 27.15
CA LEU A 22 8.34 -37.70 27.54
C LEU A 22 9.19 -36.85 26.59
N ASP A 23 10.41 -37.29 26.27
CA ASP A 23 11.30 -36.60 25.33
C ASP A 23 10.64 -36.43 23.96
N ASN A 24 10.04 -37.50 23.43
CA ASN A 24 9.31 -37.44 22.16
C ASN A 24 8.13 -36.46 22.21
N ASN A 25 7.38 -36.44 23.33
CA ASN A 25 6.28 -35.50 23.51
C ASN A 25 6.78 -34.05 23.60
N CYS A 26 7.92 -33.80 24.25
CA CYS A 26 8.55 -32.48 24.29
C CYS A 26 8.97 -32.03 22.90
N VAL A 27 9.61 -32.91 22.11
CA VAL A 27 9.99 -32.61 20.72
C VAL A 27 8.76 -32.33 19.84
N ASP A 28 7.69 -33.11 19.95
CA ASP A 28 6.42 -32.85 19.25
C ASP A 28 5.82 -31.51 19.65
N LEU A 29 5.80 -31.22 20.96
CA LEU A 29 5.27 -29.98 21.49
C LEU A 29 6.07 -28.77 20.99
N ASP A 30 7.40 -28.84 21.02
CA ASP A 30 8.29 -27.80 20.50
C ASP A 30 8.06 -27.57 19.00
N GLY A 31 7.92 -28.66 18.22
CA GLY A 31 7.59 -28.58 16.80
C GLY A 31 6.24 -27.90 16.53
N ARG A 32 5.21 -28.24 17.32
CA ARG A 32 3.89 -27.62 17.23
C ARG A 32 3.91 -26.15 17.64
N ILE A 33 4.67 -25.79 18.67
CA ILE A 33 4.87 -24.39 19.10
C ILE A 33 5.55 -23.60 17.99
N ALA A 34 6.64 -24.13 17.41
CA ALA A 34 7.35 -23.49 16.31
C ALA A 34 6.43 -23.28 15.08
N GLY A 35 5.64 -24.31 14.73
CA GLY A 35 4.66 -24.23 13.65
C GLY A 35 3.58 -23.16 13.89
N ALA A 36 3.06 -23.08 15.12
CA ALA A 36 2.09 -22.06 15.51
C ALA A 36 2.67 -20.63 15.44
N LEU A 37 3.90 -20.44 15.90
CA LEU A 37 4.60 -19.15 15.83
C LEU A 37 4.80 -18.71 14.38
N GLN A 38 5.22 -19.62 13.49
CA GLN A 38 5.39 -19.30 12.08
C GLN A 38 4.05 -18.95 11.41
N ALA A 39 2.98 -19.69 11.72
CA ALA A 39 1.65 -19.38 11.20
C ALA A 39 1.15 -17.99 11.65
N ALA A 40 1.38 -17.64 12.92
CA ALA A 40 1.07 -16.32 13.46
C ALA A 40 1.86 -15.21 12.76
N ALA A 41 3.17 -15.41 12.53
CA ALA A 41 4.01 -14.46 11.81
C ALA A 41 3.55 -14.24 10.35
N ASN A 42 3.13 -15.31 9.67
CA ASN A 42 2.60 -15.22 8.31
C ASN A 42 1.26 -14.48 8.26
N ALA A 43 0.38 -14.72 9.23
CA ALA A 43 -0.89 -14.02 9.36
C ALA A 43 -0.67 -12.51 9.62
N GLN A 44 0.25 -12.16 10.52
CA GLN A 44 0.60 -10.76 10.79
C GLN A 44 1.15 -10.07 9.53
N SER A 45 2.08 -10.72 8.82
CA SER A 45 2.66 -10.18 7.59
C SER A 45 1.60 -9.93 6.50
N SER A 46 0.59 -10.82 6.41
CA SER A 46 -0.53 -10.65 5.48
C SER A 46 -1.41 -9.46 5.87
N ALA A 47 -1.70 -9.30 7.17
CA ALA A 47 -2.45 -8.17 7.68
C ALA A 47 -1.72 -6.83 7.45
N ASP A 48 -0.41 -6.79 7.68
CA ASP A 48 0.43 -5.61 7.44
C ASP A 48 0.46 -5.20 5.95
N GLY A 49 0.50 -6.20 5.05
CA GLY A 49 0.40 -5.98 3.61
C GLY A 49 -0.91 -5.31 3.21
N VAL A 50 -2.04 -5.80 3.73
CA VAL A 50 -3.36 -5.18 3.50
C VAL A 50 -3.42 -3.76 4.07
N GLY A 51 -2.92 -3.56 5.30
CA GLY A 51 -2.85 -2.25 5.93
C GLY A 51 -2.04 -1.24 5.11
N THR A 52 -0.97 -1.69 4.46
CA THR A 52 -0.13 -0.87 3.59
C THR A 52 -0.88 -0.45 2.31
N LEU A 53 -1.54 -1.39 1.63
CA LEU A 53 -2.30 -1.11 0.41
C LEU A 53 -3.38 -0.05 0.66
N LEU A 54 -4.13 -0.22 1.76
CA LEU A 54 -5.24 0.66 2.12
C LEU A 54 -4.72 2.03 2.58
N ASN A 55 -3.89 2.08 3.61
CA ASN A 55 -3.59 3.33 4.31
C ASN A 55 -2.40 4.10 3.71
N THR A 56 -1.46 3.41 3.07
CA THR A 56 -0.24 4.03 2.56
C THR A 56 -0.30 4.30 1.07
N VAL A 57 -0.82 3.36 0.29
CA VAL A 57 -0.86 3.45 -1.17
C VAL A 57 -2.23 3.93 -1.69
N GLY A 58 -3.29 3.81 -0.87
CA GLY A 58 -4.62 4.33 -1.20
C GLY A 58 -5.43 3.46 -2.16
N TRP A 59 -5.03 2.20 -2.39
CA TRP A 59 -5.80 1.29 -3.24
C TRP A 59 -6.88 0.58 -2.43
N GLY A 60 -8.11 0.55 -2.95
CA GLY A 60 -9.21 -0.20 -2.34
C GLY A 60 -9.85 0.47 -1.12
N THR A 61 -9.57 1.75 -0.86
CA THR A 61 -10.21 2.49 0.23
C THR A 61 -11.40 3.32 -0.25
N ALA A 62 -12.39 3.50 0.63
CA ALA A 62 -13.49 4.45 0.39
C ALA A 62 -13.01 5.92 0.45
N GLN A 63 -11.93 6.18 1.20
CA GLN A 63 -11.31 7.48 1.31
C GLN A 63 -9.81 7.36 1.09
N LEU A 64 -9.30 7.97 0.03
CA LEU A 64 -7.87 7.99 -0.26
C LEU A 64 -7.10 8.71 0.87
N PRO A 65 -5.85 8.29 1.14
CA PRO A 65 -4.99 9.02 2.06
C PRO A 65 -4.82 10.47 1.60
N ALA A 66 -4.84 11.41 2.54
CA ALA A 66 -4.59 12.81 2.25
C ALA A 66 -3.11 13.01 1.94
N ILE A 67 -2.81 13.70 0.84
CA ILE A 67 -1.44 14.07 0.51
C ILE A 67 -0.95 15.18 1.45
N SER A 68 0.25 15.02 2.01
CA SER A 68 0.85 15.99 2.93
C SER A 68 1.52 17.17 2.21
N SER A 69 2.00 16.97 0.98
CA SER A 69 2.52 18.00 0.08
C SER A 69 2.58 17.43 -1.34
N ILE A 70 2.07 18.17 -2.32
CA ILE A 70 2.10 17.73 -3.73
C ILE A 70 3.52 17.75 -4.30
N ASP A 71 4.40 18.61 -3.78
CA ASP A 71 5.79 18.72 -4.21
C ASP A 71 6.74 17.83 -3.40
N GLY A 72 6.28 17.31 -2.24
CA GLY A 72 7.08 16.52 -1.31
C GLY A 72 6.92 15.00 -1.44
N VAL A 73 6.21 14.51 -2.46
CA VAL A 73 5.95 13.07 -2.62
C VAL A 73 7.21 12.34 -3.09
N ASN A 74 7.50 11.21 -2.45
CA ASN A 74 8.67 10.37 -2.73
C ASN A 74 8.34 8.89 -2.95
N ARG A 75 7.07 8.56 -3.22
CA ARG A 75 6.60 7.18 -3.40
C ARG A 75 5.43 7.08 -4.36
N SER A 76 5.25 5.90 -4.94
CA SER A 76 4.07 5.56 -5.73
C SER A 76 2.85 5.34 -4.83
N ALA A 77 1.75 6.03 -5.11
CA ALA A 77 0.48 5.91 -4.38
C ALA A 77 -0.62 6.74 -5.06
N VAL A 78 -1.87 6.53 -4.62
CA VAL A 78 -3.02 7.34 -4.96
C VAL A 78 -3.44 8.13 -3.72
N TYR A 79 -3.54 9.45 -3.85
CA TYR A 79 -3.91 10.35 -2.77
C TYR A 79 -5.13 11.17 -3.14
N ARG A 80 -5.81 11.71 -2.12
CA ARG A 80 -6.72 12.85 -2.29
C ARG A 80 -6.03 14.16 -1.96
N PHE A 81 -6.42 15.22 -2.66
CA PHE A 81 -6.14 16.58 -2.24
C PHE A 81 -7.01 16.95 -1.03
N ILE A 82 -6.44 17.76 -0.14
CA ILE A 82 -7.16 18.50 0.89
C ILE A 82 -7.07 20.00 0.62
N ALA A 83 -7.98 20.79 1.18
CA ALA A 83 -8.06 22.24 0.93
C ALA A 83 -6.75 22.99 1.22
N THR A 84 -5.93 22.47 2.13
CA THR A 84 -4.66 23.06 2.55
C THR A 84 -3.44 22.31 2.01
N THR A 85 -3.60 21.52 0.94
CA THR A 85 -2.48 20.75 0.35
C THR A 85 -1.33 21.70 -0.03
N PRO A 86 -0.16 21.58 0.60
CA PRO A 86 1.00 22.40 0.26
C PRO A 86 1.57 22.05 -1.12
N GLY A 87 2.19 23.05 -1.75
CA GLY A 87 2.94 22.92 -3.00
C GLY A 87 2.21 23.50 -4.22
N THR A 88 2.79 23.27 -5.40
CA THR A 88 2.30 23.84 -6.65
C THR A 88 1.18 22.97 -7.20
N LEU A 89 -0.07 23.43 -7.07
CA LEU A 89 -1.25 22.75 -7.58
C LEU A 89 -1.52 23.10 -9.06
N PRO A 90 -2.13 22.20 -9.84
CA PRO A 90 -2.63 22.54 -11.16
C PRO A 90 -3.75 23.59 -11.05
N THR A 91 -3.75 24.57 -11.95
CA THR A 91 -4.65 25.74 -11.89
C THR A 91 -5.90 25.56 -12.75
N ASN A 92 -6.88 26.46 -12.58
CA ASN A 92 -8.17 26.58 -13.31
C ASN A 92 -9.30 25.65 -12.88
N GLN A 93 -9.07 24.63 -12.05
CA GLN A 93 -10.12 23.77 -11.50
C GLN A 93 -9.74 23.21 -10.13
N ALA A 94 -10.74 22.69 -9.42
CA ALA A 94 -10.51 21.91 -8.20
C ALA A 94 -10.17 20.45 -8.55
N TYR A 95 -8.99 20.02 -8.13
CA TYR A 95 -8.54 18.64 -8.26
C TYR A 95 -8.79 17.89 -6.96
N GLY A 96 -9.30 16.66 -7.06
CA GLY A 96 -9.63 15.87 -5.86
C GLY A 96 -8.70 14.70 -5.61
N THR A 97 -8.11 14.14 -6.66
CA THR A 97 -7.20 12.99 -6.54
C THR A 97 -5.93 13.19 -7.35
N VAL A 98 -4.84 12.59 -6.87
CA VAL A 98 -3.58 12.49 -7.59
C VAL A 98 -3.04 11.07 -7.51
N THR A 99 -2.66 10.53 -8.66
CA THR A 99 -1.85 9.32 -8.75
C THR A 99 -0.40 9.74 -8.90
N VAL A 100 0.48 9.19 -8.06
CA VAL A 100 1.92 9.39 -8.11
C VAL A 100 2.57 8.06 -8.47
N LEU A 101 3.49 8.08 -9.43
CA LEU A 101 4.26 6.91 -9.83
C LEU A 101 5.75 7.27 -9.80
N SER A 102 6.53 6.47 -9.09
CA SER A 102 7.99 6.57 -9.04
C SER A 102 8.60 5.62 -10.08
N TYR A 103 9.53 6.14 -10.88
CA TYR A 103 10.44 5.33 -11.69
C TYR A 103 11.74 5.06 -10.95
N SER A 104 12.25 6.06 -10.22
CA SER A 104 13.45 5.99 -9.40
C SER A 104 13.28 6.81 -8.12
N SER A 105 14.26 6.78 -7.21
CA SER A 105 14.28 7.63 -6.02
C SER A 105 14.31 9.13 -6.32
N SER A 106 14.52 9.53 -7.58
CA SER A 106 14.61 10.92 -8.00
C SER A 106 13.78 11.25 -9.24
N ASP A 107 12.94 10.33 -9.71
CA ASP A 107 12.11 10.52 -10.90
C ASP A 107 10.68 10.04 -10.65
N TYR A 108 9.74 10.95 -10.78
CA TYR A 108 8.33 10.73 -10.45
C TYR A 108 7.42 11.32 -11.52
N THR A 109 6.22 10.77 -11.66
CA THR A 109 5.12 11.38 -12.39
C THR A 109 3.92 11.58 -11.48
N GLN A 110 3.14 12.60 -11.78
CA GLN A 110 1.88 12.87 -11.11
C GLN A 110 0.78 13.05 -12.16
N LEU A 111 -0.38 12.45 -11.89
CA LEU A 111 -1.61 12.63 -12.65
C LEU A 111 -2.71 13.06 -11.68
N ALA A 112 -3.16 14.29 -11.79
CA ALA A 112 -4.25 14.87 -11.02
C ALA A 112 -5.56 14.79 -11.80
N GLN A 113 -6.66 14.44 -11.12
CA GLN A 113 -8.00 14.36 -11.69
C GLN A 113 -8.93 15.38 -11.01
N SER A 114 -9.68 16.13 -11.82
CA SER A 114 -10.66 17.11 -11.35
C SER A 114 -11.85 16.43 -10.67
N VAL A 115 -12.40 17.09 -9.65
CA VAL A 115 -13.66 16.68 -9.00
C VAL A 115 -14.85 17.53 -9.42
N THR A 116 -14.60 18.66 -10.08
CA THR A 116 -15.64 19.60 -10.50
C THR A 116 -15.84 19.65 -12.01
N GLY A 117 -14.97 19.00 -12.79
CA GLY A 117 -15.06 19.00 -14.24
C GLY A 117 -14.29 17.85 -14.89
N ASN A 118 -14.37 17.77 -16.22
CA ASN A 118 -13.77 16.70 -17.02
C ASN A 118 -12.31 17.01 -17.36
N GLU A 119 -11.49 17.28 -16.36
CA GLU A 119 -10.12 17.75 -16.55
C GLU A 119 -9.09 16.85 -15.85
N MET A 120 -7.97 16.64 -16.54
CA MET A 120 -6.79 15.98 -15.99
C MET A 120 -5.57 16.85 -16.22
N ALA A 121 -4.66 16.84 -15.25
CA ALA A 121 -3.36 17.48 -15.36
C ALA A 121 -2.27 16.51 -14.95
N PHE A 122 -1.10 16.62 -15.58
CA PHE A 122 0.05 15.80 -15.26
C PHE A 122 1.31 16.65 -15.20
N ARG A 123 2.29 16.15 -14.45
CA ARG A 123 3.65 16.68 -14.45
C ARG A 123 4.63 15.57 -14.10
N TYR A 124 5.91 15.88 -14.19
CA TYR A 124 6.98 14.99 -13.79
C TYR A 124 7.96 15.73 -12.87
N TYR A 125 8.67 14.96 -12.05
CA TYR A 125 9.84 15.39 -11.31
C TYR A 125 11.05 14.69 -11.89
N ARG A 126 12.13 15.43 -12.09
CA ARG A 126 13.44 14.88 -12.46
C ARG A 126 14.50 15.53 -11.59
N GLY A 127 15.06 14.78 -10.64
CA GLY A 127 16.06 15.31 -9.69
C GLY A 127 17.29 15.89 -10.40
N ALA A 128 17.82 15.16 -11.39
CA ALA A 128 18.93 15.63 -12.22
C ALA A 128 18.55 16.82 -13.15
N GLY A 129 17.25 17.07 -13.35
CA GLY A 129 16.72 18.11 -14.23
C GLY A 129 16.26 19.37 -13.49
N GLY A 130 16.55 19.51 -12.20
CA GLY A 130 16.18 20.69 -11.41
C GLY A 130 14.80 20.61 -10.73
N GLY A 131 14.17 19.43 -10.71
CA GLY A 131 13.00 19.16 -9.87
C GLY A 131 11.68 19.03 -10.64
N TRP A 132 10.61 19.62 -10.10
CA TRP A 132 9.27 19.52 -10.67
C TRP A 132 9.14 20.38 -11.94
N GLY A 133 8.67 19.75 -13.02
CA GLY A 133 8.18 20.46 -14.19
C GLY A 133 6.83 21.15 -13.93
N PRO A 134 6.41 22.06 -14.83
CA PRO A 134 5.10 22.68 -14.74
C PRO A 134 3.98 21.65 -14.94
N TRP A 135 2.79 21.97 -14.44
CA TRP A 135 1.59 21.18 -14.75
C TRP A 135 1.18 21.37 -16.21
N CYS A 136 1.02 20.25 -16.90
CA CYS A 136 0.44 20.17 -18.24
C CYS A 136 -0.99 19.64 -18.14
N ARG A 137 -1.90 20.23 -18.92
CA ARG A 137 -3.33 19.83 -18.93
C ARG A 137 -3.62 18.99 -20.16
N VAL A 138 -4.48 17.99 -20.01
CA VAL A 138 -4.98 17.21 -21.14
C VAL A 138 -6.00 18.05 -21.92
N TRP A 139 -5.80 18.15 -23.24
CA TRP A 139 -6.76 18.79 -24.12
C TRP A 139 -7.98 17.89 -24.33
N HIS A 140 -9.17 18.49 -24.25
CA HIS A 140 -10.44 17.84 -24.52
C HIS A 140 -11.40 18.86 -25.15
N THR A 141 -12.50 18.37 -25.71
CA THR A 141 -13.49 19.20 -26.45
C THR A 141 -14.05 20.38 -25.66
N GLY A 142 -13.99 20.34 -24.32
CA GLY A 142 -14.44 21.41 -23.44
C GLY A 142 -13.38 22.47 -23.09
N ASN A 143 -12.11 22.25 -23.43
CA ASN A 143 -11.02 23.21 -23.16
C ASN A 143 -10.20 23.57 -24.41
N THR A 144 -10.66 23.14 -25.58
CA THR A 144 -10.09 23.49 -26.88
C THR A 144 -11.12 24.17 -27.77
N THR A 145 -10.66 25.06 -28.64
CA THR A 145 -11.44 25.59 -29.77
C THR A 145 -10.68 25.34 -31.07
N VAL A 146 -11.38 25.43 -32.19
CA VAL A 146 -10.78 25.37 -33.53
C VAL A 146 -10.83 26.77 -34.12
N ASP A 147 -9.71 27.27 -34.64
CA ASP A 147 -9.67 28.57 -35.31
C ASP A 147 -10.19 28.52 -36.76
N SER A 148 -10.24 29.67 -37.42
CA SER A 148 -10.72 29.77 -38.81
C SER A 148 -9.88 28.96 -39.81
N ASN A 149 -8.64 28.61 -39.44
CA ASN A 149 -7.70 27.84 -40.25
C ASN A 149 -7.71 26.35 -39.89
N GLN A 150 -8.67 25.89 -39.07
CA GLN A 150 -8.80 24.51 -38.60
C GLN A 150 -7.69 24.06 -37.65
N PHE A 151 -6.98 24.98 -36.98
CA PHE A 151 -6.02 24.63 -35.94
C PHE A 151 -6.67 24.59 -34.55
N ILE A 152 -6.30 23.56 -33.77
CA ILE A 152 -6.70 23.42 -32.38
C ILE A 152 -5.91 24.41 -31.52
N LYS A 153 -6.62 25.19 -30.72
CA LYS A 153 -6.05 26.11 -29.72
C LYS A 153 -6.77 25.98 -28.38
N LYS A 154 -6.15 26.51 -27.32
CA LYS A 154 -6.77 26.61 -26.00
C LYS A 154 -8.07 27.43 -26.10
N ALA A 155 -9.14 26.97 -25.47
CA ALA A 155 -10.34 27.79 -25.27
C ALA A 155 -10.02 28.99 -24.36
N LEU A 156 -10.61 30.15 -24.66
CA LEU A 156 -10.48 31.37 -23.86
C LEU A 156 -11.16 31.21 -22.50
#